data_AF-A0A344LL37-F1
#
_entry.id   AF-A0A344LL37-F1
#
_cell.length_a   1.000
_cell.length_b   1.000
_cell.length_c   1.000
_cell.angle_alpha   90.00
_cell.angle_beta   90.00
_cell.angle_gamma   90.00
#
_symmetry.space_group_name_H-M   'P 1'
#
loop_
_entity.id
_entity.type
_entity.pdbx_description
1 polymer ?
#
loop_
_entity_poly.entity_id
_entity_poly.type
_entity_poly.pdbx_seq_one_letter_code
_entity_poly.pdbx_strand_id
1 'polypeptide(L)'
;MKADRPRRARQLGSEQVEQLIADYQSGATVYELGDRFGIERRTVSNILHRHGVPMRRRGLSPEQVDDAIHLYKLGWSLARVGDHFGVNHTTVLNKLRERGIPTRDSHGRPRVEAGGTR
;
A
#
# COMPACT_ATOMS: atom_id res chain seq x y z
N MET A 1 6.87 27.90 -27.26
CA MET A 1 5.70 27.37 -27.98
C MET A 1 4.82 26.59 -27.02
N LYS A 2 3.57 27.07 -26.89
CA LYS A 2 2.31 26.47 -26.40
C LYS A 2 2.31 25.54 -25.17
N ALA A 3 1.67 26.05 -24.11
CA ALA A 3 1.08 25.29 -23.02
C ALA A 3 0.01 24.31 -23.53
N ASP A 4 0.10 23.03 -23.15
CA ASP A 4 -1.02 22.09 -23.29
C ASP A 4 -1.56 21.76 -21.90
N ARG A 5 -2.72 22.36 -21.60
CA ARG A 5 -3.53 22.03 -20.42
C ARG A 5 -3.97 20.56 -20.51
N PRO A 6 -4.00 19.78 -19.42
CA PRO A 6 -4.41 18.39 -19.47
C PRO A 6 -5.89 18.28 -19.89
N ARG A 7 -6.11 17.88 -21.15
CA ARG A 7 -7.45 17.59 -21.69
C ARG A 7 -7.92 16.22 -21.20
N ARG A 8 -9.08 16.25 -20.52
CA ARG A 8 -10.05 15.16 -20.24
C ARG A 8 -9.60 13.75 -20.63
N ALA A 9 -9.47 12.89 -19.60
CA ALA A 9 -9.47 11.42 -19.63
C ALA A 9 -9.48 10.81 -21.04
N ARG A 10 -8.31 10.82 -21.67
CA ARG A 10 -8.05 10.08 -22.90
C ARG A 10 -8.27 8.61 -22.51
N GLN A 11 -9.32 7.98 -23.04
CA GLN A 11 -9.50 6.55 -22.92
C GLN A 11 -8.17 5.92 -23.33
N LEU A 12 -7.46 5.33 -22.38
CA LEU A 12 -6.36 4.43 -22.69
C LEU A 12 -6.95 3.40 -23.65
N GLY A 13 -6.30 3.22 -24.81
CA GLY A 13 -6.73 2.18 -25.74
C GLY A 13 -6.72 0.84 -25.01
N SER A 14 -7.61 -0.08 -25.41
CA SER A 14 -7.71 -1.43 -24.82
C SER A 14 -6.35 -2.10 -24.65
N GLU A 15 -5.47 -1.93 -25.65
CA GLU A 15 -4.10 -2.43 -25.67
C GLU A 15 -3.21 -1.83 -24.55
N GLN A 16 -3.35 -0.54 -24.23
CA GLN A 16 -2.58 0.08 -23.14
C GLN A 16 -3.04 -0.43 -21.78
N VAL A 17 -4.33 -0.75 -21.64
CA VAL A 17 -4.87 -1.32 -20.41
C VAL A 17 -4.40 -2.76 -20.23
N GLU A 18 -4.40 -3.56 -21.29
CA GLU A 18 -3.87 -4.93 -21.28
C GLU A 18 -2.38 -4.94 -20.94
N GLN A 19 -1.58 -4.06 -21.54
CA GLN A 19 -0.16 -3.95 -21.21
C GLN A 19 0.07 -3.53 -19.75
N LEU A 20 -0.73 -2.59 -19.24
CA LEU A 20 -0.68 -2.17 -17.84
C LEU A 20 -0.99 -3.33 -16.88
N ILE A 21 -1.99 -4.16 -17.21
CA ILE A 21 -2.35 -5.33 -16.42
C ILE A 21 -1.23 -6.38 -16.47
N ALA A 22 -0.68 -6.65 -17.65
CA ALA A 22 0.43 -7.61 -17.83
C ALA A 22 1.67 -7.17 -17.04
N ASP A 23 2.05 -5.91 -17.12
CA ASP A 23 3.17 -5.34 -16.35
C ASP A 23 2.92 -5.44 -14.83
N TYR A 24 1.68 -5.16 -14.39
CA TYR A 24 1.30 -5.31 -12.99
C TYR A 24 1.39 -6.76 -12.50
N GLN A 25 0.93 -7.71 -13.32
CA GLN A 25 1.03 -9.14 -13.03
C GLN A 25 2.48 -9.63 -13.00
N SER A 26 3.33 -9.07 -13.88
CA SER A 26 4.78 -9.30 -13.89
C SER A 26 5.51 -8.73 -12.67
N GLY A 27 4.81 -7.96 -11.82
CA GLY A 27 5.32 -7.47 -10.55
C GLY A 27 5.61 -5.97 -10.51
N ALA A 28 5.33 -5.22 -11.58
CA ALA A 28 5.46 -3.77 -11.57
C ALA A 28 4.50 -3.13 -10.56
N THR A 29 4.99 -2.12 -9.84
CA THR A 29 4.19 -1.38 -8.88
C THR A 29 3.30 -0.35 -9.58
N VAL A 30 2.21 0.05 -8.92
CA VAL A 30 1.35 1.14 -9.42
C VAL A 30 2.09 2.48 -9.59
N TYR A 31 3.26 2.66 -8.96
CA TYR A 31 4.10 3.85 -9.18
C TYR A 31 4.83 3.76 -10.51
N GLU A 32 5.49 2.63 -10.76
CA GLU A 32 6.21 2.38 -12.01
C GLU A 32 5.24 2.40 -13.19
N LEU A 33 4.04 1.84 -13.03
CA LEU A 33 2.98 1.92 -14.04
C LEU A 33 2.46 3.35 -14.24
N GLY A 34 2.33 4.13 -13.17
CA GLY A 34 1.92 5.54 -13.27
C GLY A 34 2.94 6.37 -14.04
N ASP A 35 4.22 6.15 -13.78
CA ASP A 35 5.33 6.82 -14.46
C ASP A 35 5.45 6.39 -15.93
N ARG A 36 5.45 5.08 -16.19
CA ARG A 36 5.58 4.49 -17.53
C ARG A 36 4.44 4.87 -18.48
N PHE A 37 3.21 4.91 -17.97
CA PHE A 37 2.02 5.24 -18.76
C PHE A 37 1.62 6.72 -18.66
N GLY A 38 2.32 7.53 -17.85
CA GLY A 38 2.02 8.95 -17.66
C GLY A 38 0.66 9.23 -17.02
N ILE A 39 0.17 8.31 -16.19
CA ILE A 39 -1.15 8.37 -15.57
C ILE A 39 -1.08 8.41 -14.05
N GLU A 40 -2.08 9.02 -13.43
CA GLU A 40 -2.15 9.08 -11.98
C GLU A 40 -2.30 7.67 -11.38
N ARG A 41 -1.63 7.43 -10.24
CA ARG A 41 -1.72 6.16 -9.50
C ARG A 41 -3.15 5.75 -9.19
N ARG A 42 -4.03 6.72 -8.90
CA ARG A 42 -5.47 6.48 -8.71
C ARG A 42 -6.12 5.91 -9.98
N THR A 43 -5.75 6.40 -11.15
CA THR A 43 -6.21 5.89 -12.45
C THR A 43 -5.73 4.47 -12.69
N VAL A 44 -4.43 4.18 -12.44
CA VAL A 44 -3.89 2.80 -12.50
C VAL A 44 -4.70 1.87 -11.58
N SER A 45 -4.96 2.30 -10.35
CA SER A 45 -5.72 1.53 -9.35
C SER A 45 -7.16 1.24 -9.81
N ASN A 46 -7.83 2.25 -10.36
CA ASN A 46 -9.19 2.13 -10.88
C ASN A 46 -9.27 1.19 -12.09
N ILE A 47 -8.25 1.22 -12.97
CA ILE A 47 -8.17 0.33 -14.13
C ILE A 47 -7.99 -1.12 -13.66
N LEU A 48 -7.02 -1.38 -12.78
CA LEU A 48 -6.81 -2.72 -12.23
C LEU A 48 -8.08 -3.25 -11.55
N HIS A 49 -8.77 -2.40 -10.78
CA HIS A 49 -10.03 -2.75 -10.12
C HIS A 49 -11.15 -3.07 -11.12
N ARG A 50 -11.33 -2.24 -12.16
CA ARG A 50 -12.35 -2.43 -13.20
C ARG A 50 -12.14 -3.72 -14.00
N HIS A 51 -10.88 -4.12 -14.18
CA HIS A 51 -10.51 -5.36 -14.87
C HIS A 51 -10.40 -6.57 -13.94
N GLY A 52 -10.87 -6.46 -12.69
CA GLY A 52 -10.88 -7.57 -11.73
C GLY A 52 -9.50 -8.04 -11.28
N VAL A 53 -8.45 -7.26 -11.54
CA VAL A 53 -7.10 -7.58 -11.09
C VAL A 53 -7.04 -7.28 -9.59
N PRO A 54 -6.86 -8.31 -8.74
CA PRO A 54 -6.78 -8.10 -7.30
C PRO A 54 -5.55 -7.24 -7.04
N MET A 55 -5.82 -6.01 -6.63
CA MET A 55 -4.77 -5.09 -6.26
C MET A 55 -4.01 -5.72 -5.10
N ARG A 56 -2.71 -5.99 -5.28
CA ARG A 56 -1.77 -6.40 -4.23
C ARG A 56 -1.96 -5.43 -3.08
N ARG A 57 -2.72 -5.87 -2.07
CA ARG A 57 -3.09 -5.04 -0.93
C ARG A 57 -1.78 -4.68 -0.24
N ARG A 58 -1.46 -3.39 -0.18
CA ARG A 58 -0.33 -2.87 0.63
C ARG A 58 -0.66 -2.86 2.13
N GLY A 59 -1.45 -3.83 2.57
CA GLY A 59 -1.93 -3.94 3.93
C GLY A 59 -2.43 -5.35 4.19
N LEU A 60 -2.66 -5.63 5.47
CA LEU A 60 -3.08 -6.94 5.95
C LEU A 60 -4.42 -7.36 5.32
N SER A 61 -4.49 -8.58 4.81
CA SER A 61 -5.76 -9.25 4.54
C SER A 61 -6.56 -9.40 5.84
N PRO A 62 -7.89 -9.61 5.80
CA PRO A 62 -8.68 -9.82 7.01
C PRO A 62 -8.12 -10.93 7.91
N GLU A 63 -7.68 -12.03 7.31
CA GLU A 63 -7.03 -13.16 8.01
C GLU A 63 -5.71 -12.74 8.65
N GLN A 64 -4.86 -12.01 7.92
CA GLN A 64 -3.61 -11.46 8.47
C GLN A 64 -3.85 -10.40 9.55
N VAL A 65 -5.00 -9.71 9.55
CA VAL A 65 -5.39 -8.81 10.63
C VAL A 65 -5.70 -9.62 11.89
N ASP A 66 -6.40 -10.74 11.76
CA ASP A 66 -6.71 -11.62 12.89
C ASP A 66 -5.41 -12.23 13.48
N ASP A 67 -4.47 -12.66 12.63
CA ASP A 67 -3.13 -13.10 13.05
C ASP A 67 -2.32 -11.96 13.68
N ALA A 68 -2.36 -10.76 13.11
CA ALA A 68 -1.70 -9.58 13.67
C ALA A 68 -2.25 -9.22 15.06
N ILE A 69 -3.56 -9.36 15.28
CA ILE A 69 -4.19 -9.19 16.59
C ILE A 69 -3.73 -10.28 17.56
N HIS A 70 -3.62 -11.53 17.11
CA HIS A 70 -3.13 -12.63 17.93
C HIS A 70 -1.68 -12.39 18.37
N LEU A 71 -0.79 -12.06 17.44
CA LEU A 71 0.61 -11.71 17.73
C LEU A 71 0.72 -10.49 18.66
N TYR A 72 -0.11 -9.47 18.45
CA TYR A 72 -0.16 -8.31 19.34
C TYR A 72 -0.59 -8.69 20.77
N LYS A 73 -1.61 -9.54 20.91
CA LYS A 73 -2.08 -10.07 22.21
C LYS A 73 -1.02 -10.95 22.90
N LEU A 74 -0.19 -11.66 22.13
CA LEU A 74 0.98 -12.38 22.63
C LEU A 74 2.13 -11.45 23.10
N GLY A 75 1.96 -10.13 23.00
CA GLY A 75 2.91 -9.14 23.48
C GLY A 75 3.88 -8.64 22.41
N TRP A 76 3.68 -8.98 21.13
CA TRP A 76 4.49 -8.40 20.06
C TRP A 76 4.18 -6.92 19.87
N SER A 77 5.22 -6.13 19.60
CA SER A 77 5.05 -4.72 19.26
C SER A 77 4.47 -4.55 17.85
N LEU A 78 3.76 -3.45 17.60
CA LEU A 78 3.20 -3.14 16.28
C LEU A 78 4.27 -3.09 15.18
N ALA A 79 5.50 -2.67 15.53
CA ALA A 79 6.65 -2.68 14.64
C ALA A 79 7.02 -4.12 14.25
N ARG A 80 7.16 -5.01 15.23
CA ARG A 80 7.51 -6.41 14.99
C ARG A 80 6.44 -7.16 14.21
N VAL A 81 5.17 -6.87 14.49
CA VAL A 81 4.03 -7.41 13.73
C VAL A 81 4.04 -6.88 12.29
N GLY A 82 4.30 -5.58 12.11
CA GLY A 82 4.44 -4.97 10.78
C GLY A 82 5.54 -5.62 9.96
N ASP A 83 6.73 -5.78 10.55
CA ASP A 83 7.88 -6.44 9.91
C ASP A 83 7.56 -7.89 9.53
N HIS A 84 6.86 -8.63 10.41
CA HIS A 84 6.45 -10.01 10.14
C HIS A 84 5.55 -10.15 8.91
N PHE A 85 4.68 -9.18 8.67
CA PHE A 85 3.76 -9.17 7.52
C PHE A 85 4.24 -8.30 6.35
N GLY A 86 5.43 -7.68 6.45
CA GLY A 86 5.95 -6.76 5.44
C GLY A 86 5.12 -5.47 5.27
N VAL A 87 4.43 -5.03 6.32
CA VAL A 87 3.59 -3.82 6.33
C VAL A 87 4.08 -2.82 7.37
N ASN A 88 3.78 -1.54 7.15
CA ASN A 88 4.13 -0.51 8.13
C ASN A 88 3.34 -0.73 9.46
N HIS A 89 3.99 -0.53 10.61
CA HIS A 89 3.37 -0.58 11.93
C HIS A 89 2.10 0.30 12.03
N THR A 90 2.04 1.43 11.33
CA THR A 90 0.85 2.29 11.26
C THR A 90 -0.31 1.59 10.57
N THR A 91 -0.04 0.75 9.56
CA THR A 91 -1.07 -0.08 8.91
C THR A 91 -1.62 -1.10 9.90
N VAL A 92 -0.76 -1.74 10.69
CA VAL A 92 -1.18 -2.67 11.76
C VAL A 92 -2.02 -1.93 12.81
N LEU A 93 -1.57 -0.77 13.28
CA LEU A 93 -2.29 0.07 14.24
C LEU A 93 -3.70 0.42 13.76
N ASN A 94 -3.83 0.88 12.51
CA ASN A 94 -5.12 1.24 11.93
C ASN A 94 -6.06 0.02 11.87
N LYS A 95 -5.54 -1.16 11.49
CA LYS A 95 -6.34 -2.39 11.45
C LYS A 95 -6.78 -2.90 12.82
N LEU A 96 -5.94 -2.77 13.83
CA LEU A 96 -6.31 -3.08 15.21
C LEU A 96 -7.39 -2.13 15.72
N ARG A 97 -7.27 -0.83 15.44
CA ARG A 97 -8.28 0.19 15.79
C ARG A 97 -9.61 -0.04 15.10
N GLU A 98 -9.61 -0.37 13.81
CA GLU A 98 -10.83 -0.75 13.07
C GLU A 98 -11.56 -1.93 13.72
N ARG A 99 -10.82 -2.87 14.32
CA ARG A 99 -11.35 -4.04 15.04
C ARG A 99 -11.65 -3.76 16.52
N GLY A 100 -11.54 -2.50 16.97
CA GLY A 100 -11.80 -2.10 18.34
C GLY A 100 -10.77 -2.60 19.35
N ILE A 101 -9.59 -3.03 18.90
CA ILE A 101 -8.51 -3.46 19.81
C ILE A 101 -7.82 -2.21 20.36
N PRO A 102 -7.91 -1.94 21.67
CA PRO A 102 -7.19 -0.83 22.28
C PRO A 102 -5.70 -1.11 22.18
N THR A 103 -4.99 -0.26 21.45
CA THR A 103 -3.54 -0.34 21.39
C THR A 103 -2.95 0.28 22.64
N ARG A 104 -2.12 -0.49 23.34
CA ARG A 104 -1.19 0.02 24.34
C ARG A 104 -0.34 1.10 23.67
N ASP A 105 -0.67 2.34 24.01
CA ASP A 105 0.10 3.51 23.61
C ASP A 105 1.56 3.26 24.02
N SER A 106 2.41 3.02 23.02
CA SER A 106 3.84 2.77 23.23
C SER A 106 4.64 4.05 23.00
N HIS A 107 4.01 5.23 23.03
CA HIS A 107 4.70 6.52 23.07
C HIS A 107 5.37 6.73 24.44
N GLY A 108 6.32 5.86 24.74
CA GLY A 108 7.29 5.96 25.83
C GLY A 108 8.71 5.88 25.27
N ARG A 109 9.03 6.65 24.23
CA ARG A 109 10.44 6.90 23.86
C ARG A 109 10.72 8.40 23.78
N PRO A 110 11.62 8.95 24.61
CA PRO A 110 12.30 10.18 24.23
C PRO A 110 13.08 9.89 22.94
N ARG A 111 13.07 10.85 22.02
CA ARG A 111 13.82 10.78 20.77
C ARG A 111 15.30 10.63 21.08
N VAL A 112 15.83 9.41 20.96
CA VAL A 112 17.26 9.21 20.76
C VAL A 112 17.51 9.26 19.26
N GLU A 113 18.19 10.32 18.87
CA GLU A 113 18.69 10.62 17.54
C GLU A 113 19.39 9.36 17.00
N ALA A 114 18.94 8.87 15.84
CA ALA A 114 19.55 7.73 15.16
C ALA A 114 20.94 8.15 14.64
N GLY A 115 21.98 7.88 15.43
CA GLY A 115 23.35 7.83 14.96
C GLY A 115 23.65 6.47 14.33
N GLY A 116 24.18 6.47 13.12
CA GLY A 116 24.93 5.33 12.57
C GLY A 116 24.48 4.84 11.20
N THR A 117 24.74 5.62 10.15
CA THR A 117 25.21 5.02 8.89
C THR A 117 26.68 5.39 8.77
N ARG A 118 27.50 4.36 8.53
CA ARG A 118 28.97 4.28 8.52
C ARG A 118 29.75 5.54 8.16
#